data_AF-A0A920RVB0-F1
#
_entry.id   AF-A0A920RVB0-F1
#
_cell.length_a   1.000
_cell.length_b   1.000
_cell.length_c   1.000
_cell.angle_alpha   90.00
_cell.angle_beta   90.00
_cell.angle_gamma   90.00
#
_symmetry.space_group_name_H-M   'P 1'
#
loop_
_entity.id
_entity.type
_entity.pdbx_description
1 polymer ?
#
loop_
_entity_poly.entity_id
_entity_poly.type
_entity_poly.pdbx_seq_one_letter_code
_entity_poly.pdbx_strand_id
1 'polypeptide(L)' 'MGSKVELIGVAGKDEAGRELKELLKTKAIKTSLTYSDKTTVHKLRLSAGQQQLLRLDKGEIFLIKETGLQLKVFLEKN' A
#
# COMPACT_ATOMS: atom_id res chain seq x y z
N MET A 1 -7.66 15.55 -13.89
CA MET A 1 -7.08 14.21 -13.68
C MET A 1 -7.70 13.27 -14.72
N GLY A 2 -6.93 12.75 -15.67
CA GLY A 2 -7.46 11.90 -16.76
C GLY A 2 -6.49 10.81 -17.23
N SER A 3 -5.34 10.67 -16.56
CA SER A 3 -4.35 9.65 -16.87
C SER A 3 -4.74 8.32 -16.27
N LYS A 4 -4.51 7.23 -17.00
CA LYS A 4 -4.54 5.88 -16.44
C LYS A 4 -3.32 5.71 -15.53
N VAL A 5 -3.56 5.26 -14.31
CA VAL A 5 -2.51 5.01 -13.33
C VAL A 5 -2.56 3.57 -12.86
N GLU A 6 -1.39 3.03 -12.55
CA GLU A 6 -1.24 1.73 -11.91
C GLU A 6 -0.40 1.88 -10.65
N LEU A 7 -0.90 1.31 -9.55
CA LEU A 7 -0.19 1.28 -8.28
C LEU A 7 0.54 -0.07 -8.13
N ILE A 8 1.86 0.01 -7.97
CA ILE A 8 2.74 -1.13 -7.73
C ILE A 8 3.30 -1.00 -6.31
N GLY A 9 3.25 -2.06 -5.51
CA GLY A 9 3.74 -1.99 -4.14
C GLY A 9 3.49 -3.25 -3.31
N VAL A 10 4.23 -3.41 -2.21
CA VAL A 10 4.09 -4.55 -1.30
C VAL A 10 3.08 -4.23 -0.21
N ALA A 11 2.20 -5.17 0.08
CA ALA A 11 1.29 -5.13 1.23
C ALA A 11 1.50 -6.36 2.12
N GLY A 12 1.03 -6.29 3.36
CA GLY A 12 0.99 -7.42 4.28
C GLY A 12 -0.23 -8.31 4.08
N LYS A 13 -0.14 -9.56 4.51
CA LYS A 13 -1.28 -10.49 4.60
C LYS A 13 -2.12 -10.24 5.86
N ASP A 14 -2.56 -9.00 6.04
CA ASP A 14 -3.31 -8.56 7.20
C ASP A 14 -4.56 -7.76 6.81
N GLU A 15 -5.34 -7.35 7.82
CA GLU A 15 -6.60 -6.63 7.60
C GLU A 15 -6.37 -5.31 6.86
N ALA A 16 -5.33 -4.55 7.24
CA ALA A 16 -4.98 -3.31 6.55
C ALA A 16 -4.63 -3.53 5.06
N GLY A 17 -3.97 -4.65 4.73
CA GLY A 17 -3.69 -5.04 3.35
C GLY A 17 -4.95 -5.41 2.56
N ARG A 18 -5.94 -6.02 3.23
CA ARG A 18 -7.26 -6.30 2.64
C ARG A 18 -8.06 -5.03 2.39
N GLU A 19 -8.17 -4.16 3.40
CA GLU A 19 -8.82 -2.86 3.28
C GLU A 19 -8.21 -2.02 2.15
N LEU A 20 -6.88 -2.00 2.04
CA LEU A 20 -6.17 -1.31 0.96
C LEU A 20 -6.60 -1.82 -0.43
N LYS A 21 -6.68 -3.15 -0.60
CA LYS A 21 -7.12 -3.76 -1.87
C LYS A 21 -8.55 -3.37 -2.22
N GLU A 22 -9.45 -3.37 -1.24
CA GLU A 22 -10.86 -3.00 -1.42
C GLU A 22 -11.00 -1.51 -1.77
N LEU A 23 -10.25 -0.63 -1.09
CA LEU A 23 -10.21 0.80 -1.39
C LEU A 23 -9.69 1.09 -2.81
N LEU A 24 -8.65 0.39 -3.26
CA LEU A 24 -8.12 0.57 -4.61
C LEU A 24 -9.11 0.08 -5.68
N LYS A 25 -9.78 -1.04 -5.42
CA LYS A 25 -10.82 -1.59 -6.30
C LYS A 25 -12.02 -0.66 -6.43
N THR A 26 -12.53 -0.13 -5.31
CA THR A 26 -13.67 0.81 -5.30
C THR A 26 -13.36 2.11 -6.03
N LYS A 27 -12.09 2.54 -6.05
CA LYS A 27 -11.63 3.72 -6.81
C LYS A 27 -11.23 3.41 -8.26
N ALA A 28 -11.43 2.18 -8.74
CA ALA A 28 -11.04 1.71 -10.07
C ALA A 28 -9.56 1.99 -10.43
N ILE A 29 -8.68 1.94 -9.43
CA ILE A 29 -7.23 2.08 -9.62
C ILE A 29 -6.69 0.71 -10.01
N LYS A 30 -5.94 0.62 -11.13
CA LYS A 30 -5.24 -0.61 -11.50
C LYS A 30 -4.13 -0.86 -10.48
N THR A 31 -3.99 -2.10 -10.02
CA THR A 31 -3.02 -2.42 -8.96
C THR A 31 -2.27 -3.71 -9.26
N SER A 32 -0.99 -3.69 -8.91
CA SER A 32 -0.09 -4.83 -8.94
C SER A 32 0.57 -4.95 -7.57
N LEU A 33 -0.17 -5.53 -6.60
CA LEU A 33 0.31 -5.75 -5.23
C LEU A 33 0.74 -7.20 -5.02
N THR A 34 1.96 -7.39 -4.50
CA THR A 34 2.42 -8.65 -3.89
C THR A 34 2.32 -8.57 -2.39
N TYR A 35 2.04 -9.72 -1.78
CA TYR A 35 1.82 -9.83 -0.35
C TYR A 35 3.03 -10.47 0.33
N SER A 36 3.55 -9.82 1.38
CA SER A 36 4.59 -10.38 2.25
C SER A 36 4.01 -10.79 3.61
N ASP A 37 4.81 -11.47 4.41
CA ASP A 37 4.45 -11.83 5.79
C ASP A 37 4.64 -10.67 6.79
N LYS A 38 5.09 -9.50 6.31
CA LYS A 38 5.21 -8.28 7.10
C LYS A 38 3.88 -7.57 7.21
N THR A 39 3.75 -6.74 8.24
CA THR A 39 2.56 -5.92 8.48
C THR A 39 2.44 -4.81 7.43
N THR A 40 1.23 -4.61 6.89
CA THR A 40 0.92 -3.48 6.00
C THR A 40 1.18 -2.17 6.72
N VAL A 41 1.92 -1.28 6.06
CA VAL A 41 2.20 0.06 6.58
C VAL A 41 0.89 0.82 6.73
N HIS A 42 0.57 1.25 7.95
CA HIS A 42 -0.57 2.12 8.21
C HIS A 42 -0.20 3.24 9.17
N LYS A 43 -0.88 4.37 8.98
CA LYS A 43 -0.64 5.62 9.70
C LYS A 43 -1.96 6.08 10.30
N LEU A 44 -2.14 5.86 11.60
CA LEU A 44 -3.31 6.34 12.31
C LEU A 44 -3.07 7.77 12.78
N ARG A 45 -3.96 8.69 12.42
CA ARG A 45 -3.92 10.10 12.87
C ARG A 45 -5.08 10.39 13.80
N LEU A 46 -4.79 10.83 15.02
CA LEU A 46 -5.78 11.44 15.89
C LEU A 46 -5.73 12.95 15.68
N SER A 47 -6.87 13.54 15.36
CA SER A 47 -6.98 14.97 15.04
C SER A 47 -8.17 15.57 15.79
N ALA A 48 -8.05 16.82 16.22
CA ALA A 48 -9.14 17.59 16.82
C ALA A 48 -9.10 19.03 16.33
N GLY A 49 -10.26 19.59 16.01
CA GLY A 49 -10.36 20.86 15.29
C GLY A 49 -9.62 20.79 13.95
N GLN A 50 -8.60 21.65 13.78
CA GLN A 50 -7.75 21.72 12.59
C GLN A 50 -6.29 21.29 12.84
N GLN A 51 -6.03 20.56 13.94
CA GLN A 51 -4.69 20.13 14.30
C GLN A 51 -4.60 18.60 14.44
N GLN A 52 -3.47 18.05 14.01
CA GLN A 52 -3.11 16.67 14.29
C GLN A 52 -2.51 16.59 15.70
N LEU A 53 -3.16 15.82 16.58
CA LEU A 53 -2.74 15.65 17.97
C LEU A 53 -1.71 14.53 18.12
N LEU A 54 -1.91 13.41 17.42
CA LEU A 54 -1.03 12.25 17.49
C LEU A 54 -0.94 11.53 16.14
N ARG A 55 0.22 10.90 15.88
CA ARG A 55 0.39 9.92 14.82
C ARG A 55 0.93 8.62 15.38
N LEU A 56 0.27 7.52 15.06
CA LEU A 56 0.78 6.18 15.31
C LEU A 56 1.14 5.55 13.98
N ASP A 57 2.42 5.22 13.84
CA ASP A 57 3.01 4.60 12.67
C ASP A 57 3.23 3.12 12.98
N LYS A 58 2.53 2.23 12.28
CA LYS A 58 2.70 0.78 12.45
C LYS A 58 3.03 0.15 11.10
N GLY A 59 4.00 -0.76 11.13
CA GLY A 59 4.56 -1.42 9.96
C GLY A 59 5.97 -1.89 10.22
N GLU A 60 6.54 -2.60 9.25
CA GLU A 60 7.89 -3.16 9.31
C GLU A 60 8.73 -2.64 8.13
N ILE A 61 10.05 -2.82 8.22
CA ILE A 61 10.97 -2.43 7.15
C ILE A 61 10.85 -3.45 6.02
N PHE A 62 10.45 -3.00 4.83
CA PHE A 62 10.50 -3.80 3.61
C PHE A 62 11.90 -3.73 3.00
N LEU A 63 12.45 -4.89 2.63
CA LEU A 63 13.76 -4.94 2.00
C LEU A 63 13.62 -4.63 0.50
N ILE A 64 14.63 -3.99 -0.08
CA ILE A 64 14.66 -3.66 -1.52
C ILE A 64 14.47 -4.91 -2.39
N LYS A 65 14.88 -6.10 -1.91
CA LYS A 65 14.67 -7.35 -2.62
C LYS A 65 13.19 -7.71 -2.78
N GLU A 66 12.36 -7.40 -1.77
CA GLU A 66 10.91 -7.68 -1.79
C GLU A 66 10.17 -6.72 -2.72
N THR A 67 10.55 -5.43 -2.71
CA THR A 67 9.96 -4.41 -3.58
C THR A 67 10.47 -4.50 -5.03
N GLY A 68 11.75 -4.82 -5.21
CA GLY A 68 12.39 -4.99 -6.52
C GLY A 68 11.88 -6.21 -7.29
N LEU A 69 11.44 -7.26 -6.58
CA LEU A 69 10.79 -8.42 -7.23
C LEU A 69 9.49 -8.00 -7.94
N GLN A 70 8.72 -7.08 -7.34
CA GLN A 70 7.49 -6.60 -7.95
C GLN A 70 7.71 -5.76 -9.18
N LEU A 71 8.70 -4.85 -9.14
CA LEU A 71 9.06 -4.03 -10.29
C LEU A 71 9.45 -4.91 -11.48
N LYS A 72 10.21 -5.99 -11.24
CA LYS A 72 10.51 -6.99 -12.28
C LYS A 72 9.25 -7.67 -12.80
N VAL A 73 8.40 -8.22 -11.92
CA VAL A 73 7.14 -8.88 -12.33
C VAL A 73 6.22 -7.95 -13.11
N PHE A 74 6.19 -6.66 -12.77
CA PHE A 74 5.40 -5.66 -13.49
C PHE A 74 5.99 -5.36 -14.88
N LEU A 75 7.31 -5.18 -14.97
CA LEU A 75 8.02 -4.91 -16.23
C LEU A 75 8.02 -6.11 -17.17
N GLU A 76 7.93 -7.34 -16.67
CA GLU A 76 7.83 -8.55 -17.50
C GLU A 76 6.41 -8.79 -18.05
N LYS A 77 5.39 -8.13 -17.47
CA LYS A 77 3.98 -8.29 -17.85
C LYS A 77 3.45 -7.23 -18.82
N ASN A 78 4.22 -6.18 -19.12
CA ASN A 78 3.85 -5.08 -20.02
C ASN A 78 4.97 -4.82 -21.02
#